data_AF-A0AAW2YE53-F1
#
_entry.id   AF-A0AAW2YE53-F1
#
_cell.length_a   1.000
_cell.length_b   1.000
_cell.length_c   1.000
_cell.angle_alpha   90.00
_cell.angle_beta   90.00
_cell.angle_gamma   90.00
#
_symmetry.space_group_name_H-M   'P 1'
#
loop_
_entity.id
_entity.type
_entity.pdbx_description
1 polymer ?
#
loop_
_entity_poly.entity_id
_entity_poly.type
_entity_poly.pdbx_seq_one_letter_code
_entity_poly.pdbx_strand_id
1 'polypeptide(L)'
;MSTRNFKKAANLFLDSISTFTTYELFPYDTFIFYTVLTSIISLDRVSLKQKVVDAPEILTVIGKIPYLSDFLNSLYDCHYKSFFTAFAGLTEHIKLDRYLHPHFRYYMREVRTVVYSQFLESYKSVTIEAMAKAFGVTVDFIDLELSRFIAAGKLHCKIDKVAGVLETNRPDAKNALYQATIKQGDFLLNRIQKLSRVIDL
;
A
#
# COMPACT_ATOMS: atom_id res chain seq x y z
N MET A 1 4.52 -12.01 -5.84
CA MET A 1 3.44 -11.28 -6.56
C MET A 1 2.23 -12.16 -6.86
N SER A 2 2.37 -13.34 -7.47
CA SER A 2 1.26 -14.23 -7.90
C SER A 2 0.28 -14.70 -6.79
N THR A 3 0.69 -14.71 -5.53
CA THR A 3 -0.14 -15.14 -4.39
C THR A 3 -0.55 -13.99 -3.47
N ARG A 4 -0.50 -12.74 -3.94
CA ARG A 4 -0.78 -11.49 -3.18
C ARG A 4 0.11 -11.22 -1.96
N ASN A 5 1.12 -12.05 -1.70
CA ASN A 5 2.09 -11.76 -0.65
C ASN A 5 3.14 -10.73 -1.14
N PHE A 6 2.77 -9.45 -1.07
CA PHE A 6 3.62 -8.34 -1.49
C PHE A 6 4.78 -8.10 -0.52
N LYS A 7 4.59 -8.31 0.79
CA LYS A 7 5.63 -8.10 1.80
C LYS A 7 6.84 -9.01 1.60
N LYS A 8 6.60 -10.31 1.36
CA LYS A 8 7.69 -11.24 1.04
C LYS A 8 8.31 -10.93 -0.32
N ALA A 9 7.49 -10.53 -1.29
CA ALA A 9 7.97 -10.19 -2.62
C ALA A 9 8.91 -8.97 -2.59
N ALA A 10 8.54 -7.91 -1.89
CA ALA A 10 9.35 -6.71 -1.76
C ALA A 10 10.73 -7.02 -1.20
N ASN A 11 10.82 -7.79 -0.12
CA ASN A 11 12.12 -8.18 0.45
C ASN A 11 12.99 -8.94 -0.56
N LEU A 12 12.43 -9.95 -1.24
CA LEU A 12 13.18 -10.72 -2.24
C LEU A 12 13.62 -9.87 -3.42
N PHE A 13 12.78 -8.94 -3.87
CA PHE A 13 13.11 -8.03 -4.96
C PHE A 13 14.21 -7.05 -4.59
N LEU A 14 14.15 -6.48 -3.38
CA LEU A 14 15.18 -5.56 -2.87
C LEU A 14 16.54 -6.24 -2.71
N ASP A 15 16.57 -7.48 -2.24
CA ASP A 15 17.82 -8.25 -2.08
C ASP A 15 18.43 -8.64 -3.43
N SER A 16 17.60 -8.75 -4.48
CA SER A 16 18.02 -9.19 -5.81
C SER A 16 18.41 -8.05 -6.77
N ILE A 17 18.36 -6.78 -6.35
CA ILE A 17 18.66 -5.64 -7.24
C ILE A 17 20.12 -5.62 -7.67
N SER A 18 21.04 -5.82 -6.72
CA SER A 18 22.48 -5.73 -6.94
C SER A 18 23.05 -6.91 -7.74
N THR A 19 22.33 -8.03 -7.82
CA THR A 19 22.79 -9.28 -8.45
C THR A 19 21.94 -9.71 -9.64
N PHE A 20 21.09 -8.82 -10.16
CA PHE A 20 20.17 -9.15 -11.24
C PHE A 20 20.92 -9.51 -12.54
N THR A 21 20.77 -10.75 -12.99
CA THR A 21 21.39 -11.29 -14.21
C THR A 21 20.39 -12.06 -15.10
N THR A 22 19.12 -12.14 -14.69
CA THR A 22 18.12 -13.00 -15.32
C THR A 22 17.31 -12.30 -16.40
N TYR A 23 17.97 -11.97 -17.51
CA TYR A 23 17.31 -11.35 -18.68
C TYR A 23 16.31 -12.26 -19.40
N GLU A 24 16.31 -13.57 -19.11
CA GLU A 24 15.36 -14.54 -19.67
C GLU A 24 13.93 -14.34 -19.15
N LEU A 25 13.77 -13.75 -17.95
CA LEU A 25 12.47 -13.54 -17.34
C LEU A 25 11.84 -12.20 -17.78
N PHE A 26 12.60 -11.12 -17.64
CA PHE A 26 12.21 -9.78 -18.07
C PHE A 26 13.42 -8.84 -18.12
N PRO A 27 13.33 -7.71 -18.86
CA PRO A 27 14.35 -6.67 -18.84
C PRO A 27 14.54 -6.06 -17.45
N TYR A 28 15.74 -5.52 -17.19
CA TYR A 28 16.07 -4.87 -15.92
C TYR A 28 15.12 -3.70 -15.58
N ASP A 29 14.63 -2.98 -16.59
CA ASP A 29 13.66 -1.91 -16.40
C ASP A 29 12.34 -2.42 -15.78
N THR A 30 11.83 -3.55 -16.28
CA THR A 30 10.63 -4.21 -15.72
C THR A 30 10.89 -4.78 -14.32
N PHE A 31 12.11 -5.24 -14.06
CA PHE A 31 12.51 -5.68 -12.71
C PHE A 31 12.37 -4.53 -11.70
N ILE A 32 12.98 -3.39 -12.00
CA ILE A 32 12.94 -2.20 -11.13
C ILE A 32 11.51 -1.72 -10.95
N PHE A 33 10.71 -1.71 -12.01
CA PHE A 33 9.28 -1.40 -11.94
C PHE A 33 8.56 -2.23 -10.87
N TYR A 34 8.74 -3.55 -10.90
CA TYR A 34 8.14 -4.44 -9.91
C TYR A 34 8.67 -4.23 -8.50
N THR A 35 9.98 -4.00 -8.36
CA THR A 35 10.61 -3.74 -7.07
C THR A 35 10.04 -2.48 -6.43
N VAL A 36 9.89 -1.39 -7.18
CA VAL A 36 9.29 -0.13 -6.70
C VAL A 36 7.83 -0.33 -6.30
N LEU A 37 6.99 -0.94 -7.17
CA LEU A 37 5.56 -1.16 -6.89
C LEU A 37 5.34 -2.01 -5.63
N THR A 38 6.09 -3.11 -5.49
CA THR A 38 5.94 -3.99 -4.33
C THR A 38 6.47 -3.36 -3.04
N SER A 39 7.48 -2.50 -3.14
CA SER A 39 8.08 -1.80 -2.00
C SER A 39 7.17 -0.73 -1.41
N ILE A 40 6.43 0.01 -2.26
CA ILE A 40 5.50 1.07 -1.82
C ILE A 40 4.39 0.54 -0.90
N ILE A 41 3.91 -0.68 -1.14
CA ILE A 41 2.87 -1.29 -0.28
C ILE A 41 3.47 -1.88 1.01
N SER A 42 4.73 -2.33 0.96
CA SER A 42 5.27 -3.25 1.97
C SER A 42 6.19 -2.59 2.99
N LEU A 43 6.90 -1.53 2.58
CA LEU A 43 7.86 -0.84 3.41
C LEU A 43 7.24 0.37 4.12
N ASP A 44 7.76 0.66 5.30
CA ASP A 44 7.55 1.92 5.99
C ASP A 44 8.34 3.07 5.33
N ARG A 45 7.96 4.30 5.64
CA ARG A 45 8.55 5.51 5.01
C ARG A 45 10.06 5.61 5.19
N VAL A 46 10.60 5.18 6.33
CA VAL A 46 12.04 5.26 6.62
C VAL A 46 12.80 4.24 5.80
N SER A 47 12.35 2.98 5.81
CA SER A 47 12.95 1.92 5.00
C SER A 47 12.82 2.19 3.50
N LEU A 48 11.70 2.77 3.07
CA LEU A 48 11.46 3.11 1.66
C LEU A 48 12.45 4.16 1.16
N LYS A 49 12.77 5.16 1.99
CA LYS A 49 13.79 6.15 1.62
C LYS A 49 15.16 5.48 1.40
N GLN A 50 15.62 4.75 2.41
CA GLN A 50 16.96 4.16 2.43
C GLN A 50 17.16 3.11 1.33
N LYS A 51 16.15 2.27 1.09
CA LYS A 51 16.27 1.10 0.20
C LYS A 51 15.82 1.36 -1.23
N VAL A 52 14.99 2.39 -1.46
CA VAL A 52 14.36 2.60 -2.77
C VAL A 52 14.65 3.98 -3.34
N VAL A 53 14.44 5.05 -2.56
CA VAL A 53 14.61 6.43 -3.04
C VAL A 53 16.08 6.78 -3.22
N ASP A 54 16.91 6.45 -2.24
CA ASP A 54 18.34 6.77 -2.24
C ASP A 54 19.18 5.69 -2.98
N ALA A 55 18.55 4.64 -3.52
CA ALA A 55 19.23 3.53 -4.15
C ALA A 55 19.74 3.90 -5.56
N PRO A 56 21.06 3.87 -5.82
CA PRO A 56 21.63 4.34 -7.08
C PRO A 56 21.18 3.49 -8.27
N GLU A 57 21.04 2.18 -8.06
CA GLU A 57 20.57 1.21 -9.04
C GLU A 57 19.18 1.58 -9.58
N ILE A 58 18.29 2.03 -8.70
CA ILE A 58 16.93 2.43 -9.06
C ILE A 58 16.94 3.81 -9.73
N LEU A 59 17.69 4.77 -9.18
CA LEU A 59 17.76 6.14 -9.71
C LEU A 59 18.23 6.20 -11.18
N THR A 60 19.14 5.32 -11.58
CA THR A 60 19.63 5.28 -12.98
C THR A 60 18.57 4.83 -13.99
N VAL A 61 17.58 4.03 -13.57
CA VAL A 61 16.59 3.41 -14.45
C VAL A 61 15.22 4.06 -14.32
N ILE A 62 14.90 4.68 -13.17
CA ILE A 62 13.58 5.23 -12.90
C ILE A 62 13.15 6.30 -13.92
N GLY A 63 14.11 7.02 -14.51
CA GLY A 63 13.85 8.04 -15.54
C GLY A 63 13.47 7.46 -16.92
N LYS A 64 13.70 6.16 -17.17
CA LYS A 64 13.30 5.50 -18.42
C LYS A 64 11.83 5.08 -18.42
N ILE A 65 11.25 4.89 -17.24
CA ILE A 65 9.89 4.37 -17.09
C ILE A 65 8.95 5.56 -16.86
N PRO A 66 7.92 5.74 -17.69
CA PRO A 66 7.02 6.87 -17.55
C PRO A 66 6.27 6.80 -16.21
N TYR A 67 6.10 7.96 -15.58
CA TYR A 67 5.35 8.16 -14.32
C TYR A 67 5.92 7.49 -13.06
N LEU A 68 6.91 6.59 -13.15
CA LEU A 68 7.44 5.87 -11.99
C LEU A 68 8.25 6.77 -11.04
N SER A 69 9.06 7.67 -11.60
CA SER A 69 9.83 8.66 -10.83
C SER A 69 8.92 9.56 -10.01
N ASP A 70 7.90 10.10 -10.67
CA ASP A 70 6.95 11.02 -10.07
C ASP A 70 6.13 10.29 -9.02
N PHE A 71 5.72 9.05 -9.27
CA PHE A 71 4.99 8.22 -8.32
C PHE A 71 5.76 7.95 -7.02
N LEU A 72 7.06 7.63 -7.11
CA LEU A 72 7.90 7.38 -5.94
C LEU A 72 8.21 8.66 -5.16
N ASN A 73 8.70 9.68 -5.86
CA ASN A 73 9.15 10.94 -5.24
C ASN A 73 7.97 11.74 -4.67
N SER A 74 6.83 11.81 -5.38
CA SER A 74 5.65 12.53 -4.89
C SER A 74 5.06 11.93 -3.61
N LEU A 75 5.17 10.59 -3.44
CA LEU A 75 4.78 9.94 -2.19
C LEU A 75 5.71 10.32 -1.03
N TYR A 76 7.02 10.36 -1.30
CA TYR A 76 8.02 10.70 -0.28
C TYR A 76 7.95 12.17 0.15
N ASP A 77 7.81 13.08 -0.83
CA ASP A 77 7.72 14.53 -0.66
C ASP A 77 6.32 15.00 -0.23
N CYS A 78 5.36 14.08 -0.08
CA CYS A 78 3.97 14.37 0.30
C CYS A 78 3.19 15.26 -0.70
N HIS A 79 3.55 15.23 -1.99
CA HIS A 79 2.84 15.94 -3.07
C HIS A 79 1.71 15.07 -3.64
N TYR A 80 0.61 14.98 -2.90
CA TYR A 80 -0.46 14.01 -3.20
C TYR A 80 -1.19 14.23 -4.53
N LYS A 81 -1.34 15.47 -4.99
CA LYS A 81 -1.98 15.76 -6.29
C LYS A 81 -1.18 15.17 -7.47
N SER A 82 0.14 15.37 -7.46
CA SER A 82 1.04 14.81 -8.46
C SER A 82 1.07 13.29 -8.37
N PHE A 83 1.04 12.74 -7.15
CA PHE A 83 0.95 11.30 -6.90
C PHE A 83 -0.28 10.67 -7.58
N PHE A 84 -1.48 11.23 -7.39
CA PHE A 84 -2.70 10.69 -8.01
C PHE A 84 -2.65 10.74 -9.54
N THR A 85 -2.01 11.76 -10.10
CA THR A 85 -1.84 11.90 -11.56
C THR A 85 -0.88 10.84 -12.10
N ALA A 86 0.29 10.67 -11.48
CA ALA A 86 1.26 9.64 -11.84
C ALA A 86 0.68 8.22 -11.63
N PHE A 87 -0.08 8.03 -10.55
CA PHE A 87 -0.74 6.77 -10.25
C PHE A 87 -1.78 6.38 -11.31
N ALA A 88 -2.55 7.35 -11.82
CA ALA A 88 -3.47 7.11 -12.91
C ALA A 88 -2.75 6.66 -14.19
N GLY A 89 -1.61 7.26 -14.54
CA GLY A 89 -0.79 6.82 -15.68
C GLY A 89 -0.22 5.41 -15.52
N LEU A 90 0.28 5.08 -14.32
CA LEU A 90 0.78 3.73 -13.98
C LEU A 90 -0.31 2.65 -14.02
N THR A 91 -1.57 3.04 -13.81
CA THR A 91 -2.70 2.12 -13.73
C THR A 91 -2.89 1.32 -15.02
N GLU A 92 -2.64 1.94 -16.18
CA GLU A 92 -2.74 1.27 -17.48
C GLU A 92 -1.67 0.20 -17.65
N HIS A 93 -0.42 0.50 -17.28
CA HIS A 93 0.70 -0.45 -17.30
C HIS A 93 0.43 -1.67 -16.40
N ILE A 94 -0.01 -1.44 -15.16
CA ILE A 94 -0.32 -2.52 -14.20
C ILE A 94 -1.48 -3.40 -14.70
N LYS A 95 -2.43 -2.84 -15.45
CA LYS A 95 -3.57 -3.59 -16.00
C LYS A 95 -3.16 -4.48 -17.17
N LEU A 96 -2.20 -4.06 -17.99
CA LEU A 96 -1.70 -4.85 -19.11
C LEU A 96 -0.71 -5.95 -18.66
N ASP A 97 -0.13 -5.83 -17.48
CA ASP A 97 0.85 -6.77 -16.96
C ASP A 97 0.26 -8.13 -16.54
N ARG A 98 0.90 -9.20 -17.02
CA ARG A 98 0.50 -10.59 -16.75
C ARG A 98 0.44 -10.95 -15.27
N TYR A 99 1.41 -10.50 -14.46
CA TYR A 99 1.53 -10.87 -13.05
C TYR A 99 0.67 -10.02 -12.12
N LEU A 100 0.39 -8.76 -12.48
CA LEU A 100 -0.34 -7.81 -11.65
C LEU A 100 -1.83 -7.73 -12.02
N HIS A 101 -2.21 -8.02 -13.28
CA HIS A 101 -3.60 -7.95 -13.73
C HIS A 101 -4.60 -8.70 -12.82
N PRO A 102 -4.37 -9.96 -12.39
CA PRO A 102 -5.30 -10.67 -11.50
C PRO A 102 -5.43 -10.04 -10.10
N HIS A 103 -4.52 -9.16 -9.72
CA HIS A 103 -4.45 -8.51 -8.41
C HIS A 103 -4.58 -7.00 -8.50
N PHE A 104 -4.89 -6.46 -9.67
CA PHE A 104 -4.96 -5.04 -9.95
C PHE A 104 -5.87 -4.30 -8.95
N ARG A 105 -7.09 -4.79 -8.72
CA ARG A 105 -8.04 -4.17 -7.78
C ARG A 105 -7.52 -4.16 -6.35
N TYR A 106 -6.79 -5.20 -5.96
CA TYR A 106 -6.18 -5.30 -4.64
C TYR A 106 -5.05 -4.27 -4.51
N TYR A 107 -4.14 -4.25 -5.48
CA TYR A 107 -3.01 -3.31 -5.51
C TYR A 107 -3.49 -1.86 -5.43
N MET A 108 -4.46 -1.48 -6.25
CA MET A 108 -5.03 -0.13 -6.27
C MET A 108 -5.58 0.30 -4.90
N ARG A 109 -6.24 -0.64 -4.22
CA ARG A 109 -6.84 -0.40 -2.91
C ARG A 109 -5.78 -0.28 -1.81
N GLU A 110 -4.75 -1.11 -1.84
CA GLU A 110 -3.66 -1.04 -0.85
C GLU A 110 -2.87 0.25 -0.98
N VAL A 111 -2.50 0.67 -2.20
CA VAL A 111 -1.76 1.92 -2.43
C VAL A 111 -2.53 3.12 -1.89
N ARG A 112 -3.84 3.22 -2.15
CA ARG A 112 -4.68 4.29 -1.59
C ARG A 112 -4.73 4.26 -0.07
N THR A 113 -4.78 3.07 0.52
CA THR A 113 -4.76 2.93 1.99
C THR A 113 -3.47 3.49 2.58
N VAL A 114 -2.31 3.19 1.97
CA VAL A 114 -1.01 3.70 2.42
C VAL A 114 -0.97 5.23 2.35
N VAL A 115 -1.38 5.79 1.22
CA VAL A 115 -1.36 7.24 0.96
C VAL A 115 -2.29 8.00 1.93
N TYR A 116 -3.51 7.50 2.14
CA TYR A 116 -4.44 8.11 3.08
C TYR A 116 -3.98 7.96 4.53
N SER A 117 -3.41 6.81 4.88
CA SER A 117 -2.81 6.61 6.21
C SER A 117 -1.67 7.59 6.46
N GLN A 118 -0.78 7.79 5.49
CA GLN A 118 0.34 8.73 5.59
C GLN A 118 -0.14 10.17 5.80
N PHE A 119 -1.16 10.60 5.05
CA PHE A 119 -1.72 11.94 5.24
C PHE A 119 -2.38 12.10 6.61
N LEU A 120 -3.16 11.11 7.04
CA LEU A 120 -3.88 11.17 8.31
C LEU A 120 -2.94 11.05 9.53
N GLU A 121 -1.80 10.37 9.40
CA GLU A 121 -0.86 10.16 10.51
C GLU A 121 -0.27 11.48 11.06
N SER A 122 -0.07 12.48 10.20
CA SER A 122 0.44 13.79 10.59
C SER A 122 -0.57 14.68 11.32
N TYR A 123 -1.86 14.35 11.29
CA TYR A 123 -2.90 15.21 11.83
C TYR A 123 -3.81 14.47 12.83
N LYS A 124 -4.15 15.15 13.93
CA LYS A 124 -5.17 14.65 14.87
C LYS A 124 -6.59 14.87 14.32
N SER A 125 -6.80 15.98 13.64
CA SER A 125 -8.08 16.40 13.09
C SER A 125 -7.85 17.21 11.80
N VAL A 126 -8.63 16.94 10.75
CA VAL A 126 -8.53 17.62 9.44
C VAL A 126 -9.92 17.79 8.84
N THR A 127 -10.19 18.91 8.18
CA THR A 127 -11.44 19.08 7.42
C THR A 127 -11.42 18.27 6.12
N ILE A 128 -12.56 17.68 5.74
CA ILE A 128 -12.65 16.86 4.52
C ILE A 128 -12.31 17.70 3.28
N GLU A 129 -12.67 18.98 3.28
CA GLU A 129 -12.36 19.93 2.20
C GLU A 129 -10.85 20.16 2.02
N ALA A 130 -10.10 20.31 3.12
CA ALA A 130 -8.66 20.50 3.05
C ALA A 130 -7.97 19.24 2.52
N MET A 131 -8.44 18.06 2.95
CA MET A 131 -7.99 16.78 2.43
C MET A 131 -8.27 16.67 0.92
N ALA A 132 -9.52 16.92 0.50
CA ALA A 132 -9.92 16.89 -0.91
C ALA A 132 -9.06 17.84 -1.78
N LYS A 133 -8.79 19.05 -1.30
CA LYS A 133 -7.91 20.03 -1.97
C LYS A 133 -6.47 19.56 -2.10
N ALA A 134 -5.91 18.94 -1.05
CA ALA A 134 -4.54 18.40 -1.07
C ALA A 134 -4.39 17.25 -2.08
N PHE A 135 -5.41 16.40 -2.16
CA PHE A 135 -5.45 15.27 -3.10
C PHE A 135 -5.88 15.67 -4.53
N GLY A 136 -6.50 16.84 -4.70
CA GLY A 136 -7.00 17.32 -5.99
C GLY A 136 -8.26 16.58 -6.48
N VAL A 137 -9.08 16.10 -5.55
CA VAL A 137 -10.30 15.33 -5.82
C VAL A 137 -11.52 15.99 -5.17
N THR A 138 -12.72 15.52 -5.48
CA THR A 138 -13.96 16.03 -4.89
C THR A 138 -14.18 15.50 -3.47
N VAL A 139 -14.92 16.27 -2.67
CA VAL A 139 -15.30 15.90 -1.29
C VAL A 139 -16.08 14.59 -1.28
N ASP A 140 -17.05 14.45 -2.20
CA ASP A 140 -17.87 13.23 -2.31
C ASP A 140 -17.05 11.97 -2.61
N PHE A 141 -15.99 12.12 -3.41
CA PHE A 141 -15.09 11.02 -3.72
C PHE A 141 -14.32 10.55 -2.48
N ILE A 142 -13.80 11.48 -1.69
CA ILE A 142 -13.09 11.17 -0.44
C ILE A 142 -14.02 10.55 0.59
N ASP A 143 -15.25 11.07 0.76
CA ASP A 143 -16.24 10.52 1.69
C ASP A 143 -16.56 9.04 1.37
N LEU A 144 -16.77 8.73 0.08
CA LEU A 144 -17.07 7.37 -0.37
C LEU A 144 -15.87 6.41 -0.27
N GLU A 145 -14.65 6.87 -0.54
CA GLU A 145 -13.46 6.02 -0.37
C GLU A 145 -13.12 5.80 1.10
N LEU A 146 -13.07 6.85 1.92
CA LEU A 146 -12.75 6.74 3.34
C LEU A 146 -13.77 5.89 4.10
N SER A 147 -15.06 6.07 3.85
CA SER A 147 -16.11 5.26 4.49
C SER A 147 -15.92 3.76 4.26
N ARG A 148 -15.54 3.33 3.04
CA ARG A 148 -15.23 1.91 2.74
C ARG A 148 -13.99 1.42 3.48
N PHE A 149 -12.95 2.24 3.56
CA PHE A 149 -11.70 1.87 4.24
C PHE A 149 -11.83 1.80 5.75
N ILE A 150 -12.61 2.71 6.34
CA ILE A 150 -12.94 2.72 7.76
C ILE A 150 -13.81 1.51 8.11
N ALA A 151 -14.84 1.22 7.30
CA ALA A 151 -15.68 0.04 7.49
C ALA A 151 -14.88 -1.27 7.37
N ALA A 152 -13.88 -1.32 6.49
CA ALA A 152 -12.96 -2.45 6.36
C ALA A 152 -11.91 -2.52 7.49
N GLY A 153 -11.85 -1.53 8.39
CA GLY A 153 -10.89 -1.46 9.49
C GLY A 153 -9.44 -1.21 9.03
N LYS A 154 -9.25 -0.68 7.82
CA LYS A 154 -7.92 -0.40 7.26
C LYS A 154 -7.39 0.99 7.61
N LEU A 155 -8.29 1.94 7.84
CA LEU A 155 -7.96 3.28 8.29
C LEU A 155 -8.57 3.50 9.68
N HIS A 156 -7.77 3.98 10.62
CA HIS A 156 -8.18 4.27 11.99
C HIS A 156 -8.60 5.74 12.13
N CYS A 157 -9.65 6.13 11.42
CA CYS A 157 -10.24 7.45 11.51
C CYS A 157 -11.76 7.38 11.64
N LYS A 158 -12.34 8.45 12.16
CA LYS A 158 -13.77 8.68 12.28
C LYS A 158 -14.14 9.89 11.43
N ILE A 159 -15.26 9.81 10.74
CA ILE A 159 -15.79 10.89 9.92
C ILE A 159 -16.95 11.52 10.68
N ASP A 160 -16.83 12.81 11.00
CA ASP A 160 -17.95 13.64 11.42
C ASP A 160 -18.45 14.44 10.21
N LYS A 161 -19.59 14.02 9.67
CA LYS A 161 -20.20 14.65 8.49
C LYS A 161 -20.90 15.97 8.80
N VAL A 162 -21.34 16.18 10.04
CA VAL A 162 -22.02 17.43 10.44
C VAL A 162 -20.99 18.55 10.61
N ALA A 163 -19.88 18.24 11.29
CA ALA A 163 -18.77 19.18 11.43
C ALA A 163 -17.88 19.26 10.18
N GLY A 164 -17.92 18.26 9.29
CA GLY A 164 -17.05 18.17 8.11
C GLY A 164 -15.60 17.83 8.46
N VAL A 165 -15.39 17.11 9.56
CA VAL A 165 -14.07 16.87 10.16
C VAL A 165 -13.76 15.37 10.21
N LEU A 166 -12.51 15.03 9.90
CA LEU A 166 -11.91 13.72 10.06
C LEU A 166 -11.08 13.71 11.34
N GLU A 167 -11.43 12.85 12.27
CA GLU A 167 -10.67 12.63 13.50
C GLU A 167 -9.89 11.34 13.41
N THR A 168 -8.59 11.38 13.68
CA THR A 168 -7.76 10.18 13.70
C THR A 168 -7.74 9.59 15.10
N ASN A 169 -8.00 8.29 15.18
CA ASN A 169 -7.88 7.56 16.42
C ASN A 169 -6.59 6.76 16.37
N ARG A 170 -5.67 6.99 17.31
CA ARG A 170 -4.44 6.21 17.41
C ARG A 170 -4.75 4.95 18.22
N PRO A 171 -4.81 3.76 17.60
CA PRO A 171 -5.06 2.55 18.36
C PRO A 171 -3.87 2.26 19.27
N ASP A 172 -4.14 1.97 20.54
CA ASP A 172 -3.10 1.53 21.47
C ASP A 172 -2.48 0.22 20.98
N ALA A 173 -1.15 0.17 20.95
CA ALA A 173 -0.39 -1.01 20.51
C ALA A 173 -0.78 -2.29 21.27
N LYS A 174 -1.10 -2.17 22.57
CA LYS A 174 -1.58 -3.29 23.40
C LYS A 174 -2.93 -3.82 22.95
N ASN A 175 -3.87 -2.94 22.60
CA ASN A 175 -5.20 -3.35 22.17
C ASN A 175 -5.14 -4.00 20.78
N ALA A 176 -4.32 -3.46 19.88
CA ALA A 176 -4.05 -4.08 18.58
C ALA A 176 -3.43 -5.49 18.73
N LEU A 177 -2.43 -5.65 19.61
CA LEU A 177 -1.81 -6.93 19.90
C LEU A 177 -2.81 -7.93 20.47
N TYR A 178 -3.62 -7.51 21.45
CA TYR A 178 -4.65 -8.33 22.07
C TYR A 178 -5.66 -8.86 21.04
N GLN A 179 -6.20 -7.99 20.19
CA GLN A 179 -7.13 -8.40 19.13
C GLN A 179 -6.50 -9.33 18.10
N ALA A 180 -5.23 -9.11 17.74
CA ALA A 180 -4.51 -9.98 16.81
C ALA A 180 -4.32 -11.40 17.39
N THR A 181 -3.93 -11.48 18.67
CA THR A 181 -3.72 -12.76 19.36
C THR A 181 -5.01 -13.57 19.47
N ILE A 182 -6.14 -12.93 19.80
CA ILE A 182 -7.44 -13.62 19.85
C ILE A 182 -7.81 -14.17 18.48
N LYS A 183 -7.70 -13.36 17.41
CA LYS A 183 -8.02 -13.82 16.04
C LYS A 183 -7.18 -15.01 15.61
N GLN A 184 -5.87 -15.00 15.91
CA GLN A 184 -4.99 -16.12 15.61
C GLN A 184 -5.31 -17.35 16.47
N GLY A 185 -5.64 -17.14 17.75
CA GLY A 185 -6.08 -18.18 18.67
C GLY A 185 -7.35 -18.89 18.18
N ASP A 186 -8.37 -18.12 17.79
CA ASP A 186 -9.63 -18.68 17.26
C ASP A 186 -9.41 -19.49 15.99
N PHE A 187 -8.53 -19.02 15.09
CA PHE A 187 -8.19 -19.76 13.89
C PHE A 187 -7.51 -21.10 14.21
N LEU A 188 -6.58 -21.10 15.18
CA LEU A 188 -5.91 -22.31 15.64
C LEU A 188 -6.91 -23.28 16.27
N LEU A 189 -7.75 -22.82 17.19
CA LEU A 189 -8.76 -23.64 17.88
C LEU A 189 -9.71 -24.30 16.88
N ASN A 190 -10.20 -23.54 15.89
CA ASN A 190 -11.06 -24.08 14.84
C ASN A 190 -10.37 -25.17 14.01
N ARG A 191 -9.06 -25.05 13.75
CA ARG A 191 -8.29 -26.09 13.06
C ARG A 191 -8.10 -27.33 13.92
N ILE A 192 -7.77 -27.16 15.20
CA ILE A 192 -7.60 -28.26 16.15
C ILE A 192 -8.92 -29.02 16.32
N GLN A 193 -10.04 -28.32 16.49
CA GLN A 193 -11.37 -28.94 16.61
C GLN A 193 -11.73 -29.75 15.37
N LYS A 194 -11.45 -29.24 14.16
CA LYS A 194 -11.66 -29.99 12.92
C LYS A 194 -10.77 -31.23 12.83
N LEU A 195 -9.51 -31.13 13.25
CA LEU A 195 -8.57 -32.25 13.24
C LEU A 195 -8.98 -33.34 14.24
N SER A 196 -9.36 -32.98 15.48
CA SER A 196 -9.81 -33.95 16.50
C SER A 196 -10.99 -34.77 15.98
N ARG A 197 -12.01 -34.11 15.41
CA ARG A 197 -13.20 -34.80 14.85
C ARG A 197 -12.87 -35.79 13.74
N VAL A 198 -11.77 -35.60 13.00
CA VAL A 198 -11.34 -36.51 11.93
C VAL A 198 -10.49 -37.66 12.47
N ILE A 199 -9.78 -37.46 13.58
CA ILE A 199 -8.93 -38.47 14.22
C ILE A 199 -9.76 -39.40 15.13
N ASP A 200 -10.82 -38.89 15.73
CA ASP A 200 -11.74 -39.64 16.60
C ASP A 200 -12.76 -40.51 15.80
N LEU A 201 -12.72 -40.46 14.46
CA LEU A 201 -13.54 -41.23 13.50
C LEU A 201 -12.73 -42.39 12.92
#